data_AF-A0A5C7K5P9-F1
#
_entry.id   AF-A0A5C7K5P9-F1
#
_cell.length_a   1.000
_cell.length_b   1.000
_cell.length_c   1.000
_cell.angle_alpha   90.00
_cell.angle_beta   90.00
_cell.angle_gamma   90.00
#
_symmetry.space_group_name_H-M   'P 1'
#
loop_
_entity.id
_entity.type
_entity.pdbx_description
1 polymer ?
#
loop_
_entity_poly.entity_id
_entity_poly.type
_entity_poly.pdbx_seq_one_letter_code
_entity_poly.pdbx_strand_id
1 'polypeptide(L)' 'MARRTLGTRQKLIFRGPDQGPGKSAPKGPRNPLVVPALQRKAGPHGKSRGARRQEAQRILRSTTDEDL' A
#
# COMPACT_ATOMS: atom_id res chain seq x y z
N MET A 1 -33.36 -46.39 -26.17
CA MET A 1 -32.63 -45.13 -26.46
C MET A 1 -33.36 -43.98 -25.77
N ALA A 2 -32.87 -43.50 -24.62
CA ALA A 2 -33.51 -42.40 -23.88
C ALA A 2 -33.15 -41.03 -24.49
N ARG A 3 -34.17 -40.21 -24.76
CA ARG A 3 -34.05 -38.85 -25.31
C ARG A 3 -33.33 -37.97 -24.28
N ARG A 4 -32.11 -37.52 -24.59
CA ARG A 4 -31.37 -36.53 -23.76
C ARG A 4 -32.10 -35.19 -23.84
N THR A 5 -33.01 -34.93 -22.90
CA THR A 5 -33.64 -33.62 -22.77
C THR A 5 -32.58 -32.60 -22.33
N LEU A 6 -32.61 -31.39 -22.90
CA LEU A 6 -31.66 -30.31 -22.63
C LEU A 6 -31.72 -29.78 -21.16
N GLY A 7 -32.60 -30.33 -20.32
CA GLY A 7 -32.84 -29.88 -18.95
C GLY A 7 -31.75 -30.25 -17.93
N THR A 8 -30.88 -31.22 -18.24
CA THR A 8 -29.73 -31.59 -17.39
C THR A 8 -28.43 -30.92 -17.80
N ARG A 9 -28.45 -30.01 -18.80
CA ARG A 9 -27.27 -29.20 -19.09
C ARG A 9 -27.13 -28.12 -18.03
N GLN A 10 -26.04 -28.18 -17.28
CA GLN A 10 -25.59 -27.12 -16.37
C GLN A 10 -25.57 -25.80 -17.17
N LYS A 11 -26.51 -24.89 -16.90
CA LYS A 11 -26.49 -23.56 -17.52
C LYS A 11 -25.23 -22.86 -17.02
N LEU A 12 -24.29 -22.58 -17.94
CA LEU A 12 -23.20 -21.66 -17.67
C LEU A 12 -23.81 -20.26 -17.50
N ILE A 13 -24.19 -19.93 -16.27
CA ILE A 13 -24.58 -18.57 -15.92
C ILE A 13 -23.28 -17.79 -15.79
N PHE A 14 -22.85 -17.19 -16.90
CA PHE A 14 -21.84 -16.15 -16.87
C PHE A 14 -22.45 -14.95 -16.17
N ARG A 15 -22.31 -14.90 -14.84
CA ARG A 15 -22.52 -13.65 -14.13
C ARG A 15 -21.54 -12.64 -14.74
N GLY A 16 -22.01 -11.43 -15.00
CA GLY A 16 -21.25 -10.40 -15.72
C GLY A 16 -19.84 -10.19 -15.16
N PRO A 17 -18.97 -9.44 -15.87
CA PRO A 17 -17.53 -9.34 -15.58
C PRO A 17 -17.16 -8.89 -14.15
N ASP A 18 -18.14 -8.45 -13.35
CA ASP A 18 -18.00 -8.01 -11.97
C ASP A 18 -18.39 -9.06 -10.91
N GLN A 19 -18.95 -10.20 -11.31
CA GLN A 19 -19.56 -11.21 -10.43
C GLN A 19 -18.90 -12.59 -10.53
N GLY A 20 -17.66 -12.66 -11.04
CA GLY A 20 -16.86 -13.87 -11.12
C GLY A 20 -16.09 -14.18 -9.82
N PRO A 21 -15.81 -15.46 -9.52
CA PRO A 21 -15.01 -15.85 -8.35
C PRO A 21 -13.59 -15.32 -8.52
N GLY A 22 -13.29 -14.23 -7.81
CA GLY A 22 -12.03 -13.48 -7.94
C GLY A 22 -12.18 -11.98 -7.81
N LYS A 23 -13.41 -11.43 -7.88
CA LYS A 23 -13.68 -9.99 -7.68
C LYS A 23 -14.32 -9.61 -6.35
N SER A 24 -14.68 -10.57 -5.51
CA SER A 24 -15.21 -10.35 -4.15
C SER A 24 -14.15 -10.27 -3.07
N ALA A 25 -12.85 -10.26 -3.43
CA ALA A 25 -11.78 -10.03 -2.47
C ALA A 25 -11.52 -8.52 -2.41
N PRO A 26 -11.61 -7.87 -1.22
CA PRO A 26 -11.21 -6.49 -1.10
C PRO A 26 -9.76 -6.36 -1.59
N LYS A 27 -9.51 -5.39 -2.47
CA LYS A 27 -8.20 -5.13 -3.11
C LYS A 27 -7.12 -4.66 -2.13
N GLY A 28 -7.36 -4.83 -0.82
CA GLY A 28 -6.54 -4.38 0.28
C GLY A 28 -6.36 -5.48 1.34
N PRO A 29 -5.51 -5.22 2.36
CA PRO A 29 -5.26 -6.18 3.42
C PRO A 29 -6.58 -6.60 4.09
N ARG A 30 -6.66 -7.88 4.48
CA ARG A 30 -7.81 -8.43 5.21
C ARG A 30 -8.15 -7.65 6.48
N ASN A 31 -7.15 -6.99 7.06
CA ASN A 31 -7.35 -6.06 8.17
C ASN A 31 -7.51 -4.63 7.61
N PRO A 32 -8.72 -4.03 7.75
CA PRO A 32 -9.00 -2.70 7.22
C PRO A 32 -8.22 -1.58 7.93
N LEU A 33 -7.63 -1.85 9.09
CA LEU A 33 -6.86 -0.86 9.88
C LEU A 33 -5.39 -0.75 9.45
N VAL A 34 -4.90 -1.71 8.66
CA VAL A 34 -3.49 -1.73 8.21
C VAL A 34 -3.21 -0.59 7.23
N VAL A 35 -4.16 -0.28 6.33
CA VAL A 35 -3.97 0.80 5.34
C VAL A 35 -3.86 2.16 6.03
N PRO A 36 -4.77 2.56 6.94
CA PRO A 36 -4.60 3.78 7.73
C PRO A 36 -3.33 3.79 8.58
N ALA A 37 -2.92 2.65 9.16
CA ALA A 37 -1.71 2.60 9.98
C ALA A 37 -0.41 2.80 9.18
N LEU A 38 -0.33 2.25 7.97
CA LEU A 38 0.81 2.48 7.06
C LEU A 38 0.83 3.90 6.51
N GLN A 39 -0.35 4.49 6.26
CA GLN A 39 -0.50 5.88 5.81
C GLN A 39 -0.25 6.88 6.95
N ARG A 40 -0.48 6.49 8.20
CA ARG A 40 0.00 7.17 9.40
C ARG A 40 1.52 7.01 9.50
N LYS A 41 2.22 7.55 8.51
CA LYS A 41 3.59 8.02 8.66
C LYS A 41 3.52 8.96 9.87
N ALA A 42 4.24 8.62 10.95
CA ALA A 42 4.52 9.61 11.97
C ALA A 42 5.02 10.86 11.20
N GLY A 43 4.45 12.03 11.51
CA GLY A 43 4.75 13.27 10.80
C GLY A 43 6.27 13.51 10.69
N PRO A 44 6.72 14.51 9.92
CA PRO A 44 8.14 14.71 9.59
C PRO A 44 9.04 14.43 10.80
N HIS A 45 9.76 13.30 10.74
CA HIS A 45 10.57 12.85 11.86
C HIS A 45 11.65 13.89 12.12
N GLY A 46 11.85 14.25 13.39
CA GLY A 46 12.95 15.13 13.78
C GLY A 46 14.29 14.60 13.28
N LYS A 47 15.26 15.50 13.09
CA LYS A 47 16.60 15.13 12.61
C LYS A 47 17.19 14.01 13.46
N SER A 48 17.70 12.97 12.79
CA SER A 48 18.44 11.88 13.43
C SER A 48 19.66 12.44 14.17
N ARG A 49 20.20 11.68 15.14
CA ARG A 49 21.40 12.09 15.88
C ARG A 49 22.57 12.38 14.93
N GLY A 50 22.70 11.63 13.85
CA GLY A 50 23.72 11.87 12.81
C GLY A 50 23.49 13.17 12.04
N ALA A 51 22.24 13.45 11.64
CA ALA A 51 21.89 14.68 10.94
C ALA A 51 22.18 15.93 11.79
N ARG A 52 21.92 15.88 13.10
CA ARG A 52 22.27 16.97 14.04
C ARG A 52 23.78 17.20 14.13
N ARG A 53 24.59 16.14 14.11
CA ARG A 53 26.07 16.24 14.12
C ARG A 53 26.59 16.90 12.84
N GLN A 54 26.05 16.51 11.69
CA GLN A 54 26.44 17.09 10.41
C GLN A 54 26.06 18.57 10.30
N GLU A 55 24.89 18.95 10.82
CA GLU A 55 24.49 20.34 10.91
C GLU A 55 25.43 21.16 11.79
N ALA A 56 25.78 20.65 12.98
CA ALA A 56 26.74 21.31 13.85
C ALA A 56 28.12 21.46 13.18
N GLN A 57 28.60 20.44 12.47
CA GLN A 57 29.85 20.52 11.70
C GLN A 57 29.78 21.54 10.57
N ARG A 58 28.64 21.64 9.86
CA ARG A 58 28.46 22.64 8.80
C ARG A 58 28.49 24.05 9.37
N ILE A 59 27.80 24.29 10.49
CA ILE A 59 27.80 25.59 11.17
C ILE A 59 29.22 25.96 11.60
N LEU A 60 29.93 25.04 12.27
CA LEU A 60 31.31 25.25 12.71
C LEU A 60 32.24 25.56 11.54
N ARG A 61 32.09 24.83 10.43
CA ARG A 61 32.87 25.07 9.21
C ARG A 61 32.57 26.43 8.59
N SER A 62 31.30 26.79 8.45
CA SER A 62 30.94 28.11 7.91
C SER A 62 31.44 29.24 8.80
N THR A 63 31.41 29.11 10.12
CA THR A 63 31.94 30.15 11.01
C THR A 63 33.45 30.31 10.85
N THR A 64 34.21 29.21 10.75
CA THR A 64 35.66 29.29 10.55
C THR A 64 36.05 29.81 9.18
N ASP A 65 35.23 29.58 8.14
CA ASP A 65 35.49 30.06 6.79
C ASP A 65 35.24 31.58 6.66
N GLU A 66 34.36 32.16 7.49
CA GLU A 66 34.09 33.62 7.54
C GLU A 66 35.12 34.42 8.38
N ASP A 67 35.86 33.74 9.26
CA ASP A 67 36.87 34.35 10.15
C ASP A 67 38.30 34.39 9.53
N LEU A 68 38.43 34.11 8.22
CA LEU A 68 39.68 34.15 7.42
C LEU A 68 39.65 35.25 6.36
#